data_AF-A0A1E4CQ24-F1
#
_entry.id   AF-A0A1E4CQ24-F1
#
_cell.length_a   1.000
_cell.length_b   1.000
_cell.length_c   1.000
_cell.angle_alpha   90.00
_cell.angle_beta   90.00
_cell.angle_gamma   90.00
#
_symmetry.space_group_name_H-M   'P 1'
#
loop_
_entity.id
_entity.type
_entity.pdbx_description
1 polymer ?
#
loop_
_entity_poly.entity_id
_entity_poly.type
_entity_poly.pdbx_seq_one_letter_code
_entity_poly.pdbx_strand_id
1 'polypeptide(L)'
;MTESLTQLIKENRTLAVVAVILLLLVFVPPVRAATKVALRILARILLLLALIALVSDGTRTIANDSGIVITSALQYWNEAAPTMLENLKRTLSLKIHPLFWDGLLVPLLSLPAWLVLSGTALLILYLARKRRETNIFANA
;
A
#
# COMPACT_ATOMS: atom_id res chain seq x y z
N MET A 1 18.09 4.99 34.82
CA MET A 1 17.07 4.45 33.89
C MET A 1 16.83 5.37 32.68
N THR A 2 16.82 6.69 32.86
CA THR A 2 16.69 7.69 31.78
C THR A 2 17.89 7.73 30.82
N GLU A 3 19.11 7.47 31.31
CA GLU A 3 20.34 7.49 30.48
C GLU A 3 20.44 6.32 29.47
N SER A 4 19.83 5.18 29.79
CA SER A 4 19.72 4.04 28.87
C SER A 4 18.78 4.35 27.70
N LEU A 5 17.69 5.08 27.96
CA LEU A 5 16.72 5.47 26.94
C LEU A 5 17.29 6.50 25.96
N THR A 6 18.10 7.45 26.45
CA THR A 6 18.79 8.43 25.59
C THR A 6 19.90 7.81 24.75
N GLN A 7 20.63 6.81 25.26
CA GLN A 7 21.57 6.04 24.44
C GLN A 7 20.86 5.23 23.34
N LEU A 8 19.76 4.54 23.66
CA LEU A 8 18.99 3.76 22.69
C LEU A 8 18.38 4.63 21.58
N ILE A 9 17.92 5.84 21.91
CA ILE A 9 17.38 6.82 20.95
C ILE A 9 18.49 7.41 20.06
N LYS A 10 19.68 7.65 20.62
CA LYS A 10 20.82 8.21 19.88
C LYS A 10 21.44 7.20 18.93
N GLU A 11 21.47 5.92 19.32
CA GLU A 11 22.00 4.82 18.51
C GLU A 11 21.07 4.44 17.35
N ASN A 12 19.75 4.52 17.55
CA ASN A 12 18.78 4.11 16.54
C ASN A 12 17.87 5.27 16.09
N ARG A 13 18.48 6.29 15.48
CA ARG A 13 17.82 7.54 15.01
C ARG A 13 16.58 7.26 14.13
N THR A 14 16.57 6.18 13.37
CA THR A 14 15.45 5.74 12.53
C THR A 14 14.24 5.29 13.35
N LEU A 15 14.42 4.57 14.44
CA LEU A 15 13.31 4.16 15.32
C LEU A 15 12.70 5.35 16.04
N ALA A 16 13.54 6.30 16.48
CA ALA A 16 13.07 7.52 17.13
C ALA A 16 12.22 8.37 16.18
N VAL A 17 12.65 8.54 14.92
CA VAL A 17 11.89 9.28 13.90
C VAL A 17 10.56 8.58 13.58
N VAL A 18 10.55 7.25 13.43
CA VAL A 18 9.32 6.48 13.17
C VAL A 18 8.34 6.58 14.35
N ALA A 19 8.83 6.49 15.59
CA ALA A 19 8.01 6.62 16.79
C ALA A 19 7.42 8.03 16.93
N VAL A 20 8.19 9.08 16.64
CA VAL A 20 7.71 10.46 16.64
C VAL A 20 6.68 10.70 15.53
N ILE A 21 6.90 10.17 14.33
CA ILE A 21 5.94 10.24 13.23
C ILE A 21 4.64 9.52 13.60
N LEU A 22 4.72 8.32 14.19
CA LEU A 22 3.55 7.58 14.67
C LEU A 22 2.82 8.32 15.78
N LEU A 23 3.54 8.91 16.72
CA LEU A 23 2.96 9.68 17.83
C LEU A 23 2.26 10.95 17.33
N LEU A 24 2.87 11.66 16.37
CA LEU A 24 2.27 12.82 15.70
C LEU A 24 1.03 12.44 14.88
N LEU A 25 1.05 11.29 14.19
CA LEU A 25 -0.11 10.74 13.46
C LEU A 25 -1.29 10.43 14.39
N VAL A 26 -1.01 9.97 15.62
CA VAL A 26 -2.04 9.58 16.59
C VAL A 26 -2.62 10.79 17.32
N PHE A 27 -1.81 11.77 17.71
CA PHE A 27 -2.24 12.81 18.66
C PHE A 27 -3.00 14.00 18.04
N VAL A 28 -2.91 14.20 16.71
CA VAL A 28 -3.43 15.41 16.06
C VAL A 28 -4.72 15.11 15.26
N PRO A 29 -5.91 15.57 15.69
CA PRO A 29 -7.17 15.38 14.96
C PRO A 29 -7.17 15.86 13.50
N PRO A 30 -6.58 17.03 13.15
CA PRO A 30 -6.49 17.44 11.75
C PRO A 30 -5.53 16.56 10.94
N VAL A 31 -4.53 15.94 11.56
CA VAL A 31 -3.67 14.95 10.89
C VAL A 31 -4.46 13.69 10.55
N ARG A 32 -5.33 13.19 11.43
CA ARG A 32 -6.21 12.05 11.10
C ARG A 32 -7.14 12.34 9.91
N ALA A 33 -7.58 13.60 9.75
CA ALA A 33 -8.37 14.04 8.59
C ALA A 33 -7.50 14.16 7.33
N ALA A 34 -6.33 14.79 7.43
CA ALA A 34 -5.37 14.95 6.34
C ALA A 34 -4.86 13.58 5.83
N THR A 35 -4.53 12.65 6.74
CA THR A 35 -4.16 11.27 6.42
C THR A 35 -5.27 10.60 5.62
N LYS A 36 -6.54 10.70 6.03
CA LYS A 36 -7.67 10.14 5.25
C LYS A 36 -7.81 10.75 3.87
N VAL A 37 -7.59 12.06 3.72
CA VAL A 37 -7.61 12.74 2.41
C VAL A 37 -6.44 12.26 1.55
N ALA A 38 -5.24 12.19 2.10
CA ALA A 38 -4.06 11.69 1.42
C ALA A 38 -4.24 10.23 0.97
N LEU A 39 -4.77 9.34 1.82
CA LEU A 39 -5.10 7.96 1.45
C LEU A 39 -6.13 7.90 0.31
N ARG A 40 -7.13 8.80 0.27
CA ARG A 40 -8.10 8.88 -0.84
C ARG A 40 -7.46 9.36 -2.14
N ILE A 41 -6.57 10.35 -2.08
CA ILE A 41 -5.84 10.85 -3.25
C ILE A 41 -4.94 9.73 -3.79
N LEU A 42 -4.18 9.08 -2.91
CA LEU A 42 -3.30 7.97 -3.26
C LEU A 42 -4.10 6.81 -3.88
N ALA A 43 -5.24 6.45 -3.29
CA ALA A 43 -6.13 5.42 -3.84
C ALA A 43 -6.64 5.76 -5.24
N ARG A 44 -6.97 7.02 -5.52
CA ARG A 44 -7.39 7.46 -6.87
C ARG A 44 -6.25 7.36 -7.87
N ILE A 45 -5.03 7.75 -7.49
CA ILE A 45 -3.85 7.62 -8.35
C ILE A 45 -3.58 6.14 -8.64
N LEU A 46 -3.64 5.27 -7.63
CA LEU A 46 -3.50 3.82 -7.81
C LEU A 46 -4.60 3.24 -8.72
N LEU A 47 -5.85 3.69 -8.60
CA LEU A 47 -6.93 3.28 -9.51
C LEU A 47 -6.68 3.72 -10.96
N LEU A 48 -6.15 4.92 -11.18
CA LEU A 48 -5.78 5.37 -12.53
C LEU A 48 -4.65 4.52 -13.12
N LEU A 49 -3.62 4.20 -12.34
CA LEU A 49 -2.54 3.29 -12.77
C LEU A 49 -3.07 1.89 -13.06
N ALA A 50 -3.99 1.38 -12.24
CA ALA A 50 -4.64 0.09 -12.46
C ALA A 50 -5.45 0.07 -13.77
N LEU A 51 -6.17 1.16 -14.05
CA LEU A 51 -6.92 1.34 -15.31
C LEU A 51 -5.98 1.39 -16.52
N ILE A 52 -4.85 2.10 -16.42
CA ILE A 52 -3.85 2.15 -17.48
C ILE A 52 -3.28 0.75 -17.74
N ALA A 53 -2.93 0.01 -16.69
CA ALA A 53 -2.46 -1.37 -16.81
C ALA A 53 -3.52 -2.28 -17.45
N LEU A 54 -4.79 -2.14 -17.05
CA LEU A 54 -5.91 -2.90 -17.63
C LEU A 54 -6.07 -2.61 -19.13
N VAL A 55 -6.05 -1.33 -19.51
CA VAL A 55 -6.18 -0.91 -20.91
C VAL A 55 -4.96 -1.35 -21.71
N SER A 56 -3.76 -1.30 -21.14
CA SER A 56 -2.53 -1.76 -21.81
C SER A 56 -2.57 -3.27 -22.08
N ASP A 57 -2.91 -4.08 -21.07
CA ASP A 57 -3.08 -5.54 -21.21
C ASP A 57 -4.24 -5.87 -22.19
N GLY A 58 -5.35 -5.12 -22.13
CA GLY A 58 -6.47 -5.26 -23.05
C GLY A 58 -6.09 -4.93 -24.50
N THR A 59 -5.33 -3.86 -24.71
CA THR A 59 -4.87 -3.45 -26.06
C THR A 59 -3.89 -4.48 -26.62
N ARG A 60 -2.95 -4.97 -25.80
CA ARG A 60 -2.01 -6.03 -26.18
C ARG A 60 -2.70 -7.37 -26.47
N THR A 61 -3.81 -7.66 -25.78
CA THR A 61 -4.63 -8.86 -26.03
C THR A 61 -5.41 -8.75 -27.33
N ILE A 62 -5.91 -7.57 -27.70
CA ILE A 62 -6.63 -7.35 -28.96
C ILE A 62 -5.66 -7.27 -30.15
N ALA A 63 -4.47 -6.69 -29.93
CA ALA A 63 -3.45 -6.54 -30.98
C ALA A 63 -2.66 -7.82 -31.27
N ASN A 64 -2.60 -8.77 -30.31
CA ASN A 64 -2.00 -10.08 -30.55
C ASN A 64 -3.08 -11.07 -30.99
N ASP A 65 -2.99 -11.51 -32.24
CA ASP A 65 -3.87 -12.50 -32.87
C ASP A 65 -3.71 -13.92 -32.29
N SER A 66 -2.82 -14.10 -31.31
CA SER A 66 -2.35 -15.39 -30.80
C SER A 66 -2.57 -15.63 -29.29
N GLY A 67 -3.25 -14.74 -28.56
CA GLY A 67 -3.72 -15.06 -27.21
C GLY A 67 -3.80 -13.88 -26.23
N ILE A 68 -4.35 -14.18 -25.04
CA ILE A 68 -4.49 -13.24 -23.94
C ILE A 68 -3.11 -12.94 -23.34
N VAL A 69 -2.63 -11.70 -23.49
CA VAL A 69 -1.37 -11.24 -22.90
C VAL A 69 -1.69 -10.54 -21.58
N ILE A 70 -1.48 -11.25 -20.47
CA ILE A 70 -1.65 -10.71 -19.12
C ILE A 70 -0.26 -10.51 -18.52
N THR A 71 0.05 -9.28 -18.15
CA THR A 71 1.29 -8.95 -17.44
C THR A 71 1.07 -9.06 -15.93
N SER A 72 1.93 -9.82 -15.25
CA SER A 72 1.84 -9.96 -13.79
C SER A 72 2.25 -8.67 -13.06
N ALA A 73 1.65 -8.42 -11.89
CA ALA A 73 2.00 -7.27 -11.05
C ALA A 73 3.48 -7.29 -10.63
N LEU A 74 4.01 -8.50 -10.36
CA LEU A 74 5.41 -8.73 -10.01
C LEU A 74 6.34 -8.24 -11.13
N GLN A 75 6.00 -8.51 -12.39
CA GLN A 75 6.82 -8.13 -13.52
C GLN A 75 6.83 -6.61 -13.72
N TYR A 76 5.66 -5.96 -13.65
CA TYR A 76 5.57 -4.49 -13.68
C TYR A 76 6.38 -3.83 -12.56
N TRP A 77 6.32 -4.38 -11.34
CA TRP A 77 7.10 -3.85 -10.22
C TRP A 77 8.60 -4.08 -10.43
N ASN A 78 8.99 -5.28 -10.85
CA ASN A 78 10.40 -5.60 -11.08
C ASN A 78 11.01 -4.73 -12.18
N GLU A 79 10.25 -4.40 -13.22
CA GLU A 79 10.67 -3.48 -14.29
C GLU A 79 10.74 -2.02 -13.82
N ALA A 80 9.77 -1.57 -13.00
CA ALA A 80 9.71 -0.18 -12.55
C ALA A 80 10.68 0.15 -11.39
N ALA A 81 10.85 -0.77 -10.44
CA ALA A 81 11.60 -0.53 -9.20
C ALA A 81 12.17 -1.83 -8.59
N PRO A 82 13.19 -2.44 -9.22
CA PRO A 82 13.75 -3.72 -8.77
C PRO A 82 14.39 -3.65 -7.37
N THR A 83 15.11 -2.57 -7.08
CA THR A 83 15.74 -2.33 -5.77
C THR A 83 14.73 -2.19 -4.64
N MET A 84 13.55 -1.62 -4.91
CA MET A 84 12.49 -1.50 -3.91
C MET A 84 11.92 -2.89 -3.56
N LEU A 85 11.72 -3.74 -4.57
CA LEU A 85 11.19 -5.08 -4.41
C LEU A 85 12.16 -5.99 -3.63
N GLU A 86 13.46 -5.90 -3.94
CA GLU A 86 14.50 -6.64 -3.22
C GLU A 86 14.59 -6.21 -1.75
N ASN A 87 14.56 -4.89 -1.49
CA ASN A 87 14.55 -4.35 -0.12
C ASN A 87 13.31 -4.78 0.66
N LEU A 88 12.14 -4.81 0.01
CA LEU A 88 10.90 -5.26 0.63
C LEU A 88 10.98 -6.74 0.99
N LYS A 89 11.43 -7.60 0.04
CA LYS A 89 11.64 -9.04 0.26
C LYS A 89 12.59 -9.28 1.42
N ARG A 90 13.73 -8.59 1.45
CA ARG A 90 14.73 -8.70 2.54
C ARG A 90 14.13 -8.30 3.88
N THR A 91 13.40 -7.19 3.93
CA THR A 91 12.79 -6.68 5.17
C THR A 91 11.70 -7.61 5.70
N LEU A 92 10.85 -8.13 4.82
CA LEU A 92 9.78 -9.07 5.18
C LEU A 92 10.32 -10.42 5.64
N SER A 93 11.37 -10.92 4.98
CA SER A 93 12.04 -12.17 5.35
C SER A 93 12.69 -12.07 6.72
N LEU A 94 13.22 -10.88 7.08
CA LEU A 94 13.83 -10.63 8.38
C LEU A 94 12.81 -10.39 9.51
N LYS A 95 11.65 -9.81 9.22
CA LYS A 95 10.68 -9.36 10.25
C LYS A 95 9.53 -10.31 10.53
N ILE A 96 9.06 -11.08 9.54
CA ILE A 96 7.86 -11.91 9.68
C ILE A 96 8.24 -13.38 9.60
N HIS A 97 8.49 -13.87 8.39
CA HIS A 97 8.98 -15.22 8.10
C HIS A 97 9.20 -15.33 6.57
N PRO A 98 10.26 -16.00 6.07
CA PRO A 98 10.50 -16.16 4.63
C PRO A 98 9.31 -16.77 3.86
N LEU A 99 8.65 -17.77 4.45
CA LEU A 99 7.46 -18.41 3.85
C LEU A 99 6.29 -17.45 3.59
N PHE A 100 6.19 -16.31 4.29
CA PHE A 100 5.11 -15.36 4.05
C PHE A 100 5.27 -14.67 2.68
N TRP A 101 6.52 -14.44 2.26
CA TRP A 101 6.81 -13.87 0.96
C TRP A 101 6.45 -14.86 -0.15
N ASP A 102 7.05 -16.06 -0.12
CA ASP A 102 6.90 -17.05 -1.18
C ASP A 102 5.50 -17.70 -1.19
N GLY A 103 4.86 -17.87 -0.02
CA GLY A 103 3.58 -18.55 0.10
C GLY A 103 2.34 -17.66 -0.05
N LEU A 104 2.44 -16.36 0.21
CA LEU A 104 1.29 -15.45 0.18
C LEU A 104 1.48 -14.26 -0.77
N LEU A 105 2.62 -13.57 -0.68
CA LEU A 105 2.85 -12.37 -1.48
C LEU A 105 3.15 -12.70 -2.94
N VAL A 106 4.02 -13.68 -3.23
CA VAL A 106 4.32 -14.08 -4.60
C VAL A 106 3.06 -14.51 -5.37
N PRO A 107 2.19 -15.40 -4.86
CA PRO A 107 0.96 -15.77 -5.58
C PRO A 107 -0.02 -14.59 -5.72
N LEU A 108 -0.03 -13.66 -4.76
CA LEU A 108 -0.82 -12.44 -4.86
C LEU A 108 -0.25 -11.47 -5.91
N LEU A 109 1.07 -11.33 -6.03
CA LEU A 109 1.74 -10.48 -7.01
C LEU A 109 1.84 -11.13 -8.41
N SER A 110 1.70 -12.45 -8.52
CA SER A 110 1.61 -13.13 -9.82
C SER A 110 0.25 -12.93 -10.51
N LEU A 111 -0.75 -12.42 -9.78
CA LEU A 111 -2.03 -12.01 -10.37
C LEU A 111 -1.84 -10.83 -11.34
N PRO A 112 -2.81 -10.61 -12.24
CA PRO A 112 -2.77 -9.49 -13.18
C PRO A 112 -2.56 -8.15 -12.45
N ALA A 113 -1.66 -7.32 -12.97
CA ALA A 113 -1.28 -6.05 -12.34
C ALA A 113 -2.50 -5.16 -12.03
N TRP A 114 -3.45 -5.07 -12.96
CA TRP A 114 -4.67 -4.30 -12.80
C TRP A 114 -5.54 -4.80 -11.63
N LEU A 115 -5.58 -6.11 -11.39
CA LEU A 115 -6.40 -6.72 -10.35
C LEU A 115 -5.79 -6.46 -8.97
N VAL A 116 -4.46 -6.62 -8.85
CA VAL A 116 -3.72 -6.34 -7.61
C VAL A 116 -3.80 -4.86 -7.24
N LEU A 117 -3.57 -3.96 -8.20
CA LEU A 117 -3.61 -2.51 -7.97
C LEU A 117 -5.03 -2.04 -7.64
N SER A 118 -6.05 -2.50 -8.38
CA SER A 118 -7.45 -2.16 -8.10
C SER A 118 -7.90 -2.67 -6.75
N GLY A 119 -7.58 -3.93 -6.41
CA GLY A 119 -7.90 -4.54 -5.13
C GLY A 119 -7.27 -3.77 -3.96
N THR A 120 -5.99 -3.42 -4.08
CA THR A 120 -5.28 -2.63 -3.07
C THR A 120 -5.88 -1.24 -2.91
N ALA A 121 -6.19 -0.56 -4.01
CA ALA A 121 -6.79 0.77 -3.98
C ALA A 121 -8.21 0.76 -3.38
N LEU A 122 -9.02 -0.25 -3.69
CA LEU A 122 -10.35 -0.44 -3.12
C LEU A 122 -10.29 -0.74 -1.62
N LEU A 123 -9.34 -1.57 -1.17
CA LEU A 123 -9.10 -1.81 0.25
C LEU A 123 -8.76 -0.51 0.98
N ILE A 124 -7.85 0.31 0.42
CA ILE A 124 -7.52 1.62 0.98
C ILE A 124 -8.75 2.53 1.05
N LEU A 125 -9.54 2.58 -0.02
CA LEU A 125 -10.76 3.40 -0.07
C LEU A 125 -11.80 2.95 0.96
N TYR A 126 -11.93 1.64 1.15
CA TYR A 126 -12.80 1.02 2.14
C TYR A 126 -12.38 1.39 3.56
N LEU A 127 -11.09 1.27 3.89
CA LEU A 127 -10.53 1.69 5.18
C LEU A 127 -10.64 3.21 5.40
N ALA A 128 -10.60 4.02 4.34
CA ALA A 128 -10.73 5.47 4.40
C ALA A 128 -12.20 5.97 4.48
N ARG A 129 -13.19 5.06 4.48
CA ARG A 129 -14.61 5.41 4.58
C ARG A 129 -14.92 5.90 5.99
N LYS A 130 -15.41 7.14 6.10
CA LYS A 130 -15.91 7.70 7.37
C LYS A 130 -17.28 7.04 7.64
N ARG A 131 -17.45 6.38 8.80
CA ARG A 131 -18.80 6.03 9.30
C ARG A 131 -19.59 7.35 9.37
N ARG A 132 -20.61 7.51 8.53
CA ARG A 132 -21.54 8.63 8.65
C ARG A 132 -22.37 8.34 9.90
N GLU A 133 -22.12 9.08 10.96
CA GLU A 133 -23.07 9.17 12.06
C GLU A 133 -24.25 9.98 11.52
N THR A 134 -25.31 9.25 11.14
CA THR A 134 -26.60 9.86 10.88
C THR A 134 -27.13 10.35 12.21
N ASN A 135 -26.92 11.63 12.51
CA ASN A 135 -27.64 12.30 13.57
C ASN A 135 -29.11 12.34 13.16
N ILE A 136 -29.87 11.37 13.68
CA ILE A 136 -31.31 11.35 13.56
C ILE A 136 -31.79 12.43 14.52
N PHE A 137 -32.09 13.62 13.99
CA PHE A 137 -32.80 14.62 14.76
C PHE A 137 -34.22 14.11 14.94
N ALA A 138 -34.50 13.50 16.09
CA ALA A 138 -35.87 13.29 16.54
C ALA A 138 -36.45 14.68 16.85
N ASN A 139 -37.28 15.19 15.94
CA ASN A 139 -38.09 16.37 16.19
C ASN A 139 -39.22 15.96 17.14
N ALA A 140 -39.23 16.52 18.34
CA ALA A 140 -40.25 16.31 19.37
C ALA A 140 -41.49 17.19 19.12
#